data_AF-A0A7S0LMX1-F1
#
_entry.id   AF-A0A7S0LMX1-F1
#
_cell.length_a   1.000
_cell.length_b   1.000
_cell.length_c   1.000
_cell.angle_alpha   90.00
_cell.angle_beta   90.00
_cell.angle_gamma   90.00
#
_symmetry.space_group_name_H-M   'P 1'
#
loop_
_entity.id
_entity.type
_entity.pdbx_description
1 polymer ?
#
loop_
_entity_poly.entity_id
_entity_poly.type
_entity_poly.pdbx_seq_one_letter_code
_entity_poly.pdbx_strand_id
1 'polypeptide(L)'
;AALREDYGIEKDVARHLRYNYGTIALQVAELALAEPERFLAADGVFRRLHPLHAPLAAEVAHACRHEYAQTAVDVLAHRTRLSFLDVSAAAEAPGPLLG
;
A
#
# COMPACT_ATOMS: atom_id res chain seq x y z
N ALA A 1 19.09 2.96 -2.22
CA ALA A 1 18.10 1.99 -2.73
C ALA A 1 17.01 2.74 -3.47
N ALA A 2 16.93 2.59 -4.79
CA ALA A 2 15.84 3.15 -5.59
C ALA A 2 14.76 2.07 -5.69
N LEU A 3 13.62 2.27 -5.01
CA LEU A 3 12.48 1.31 -4.95
C LEU A 3 12.13 0.64 -6.28
N ARG A 4 12.28 1.36 -7.40
CA ARG A 4 12.01 0.83 -8.74
C ARG A 4 13.04 -0.20 -9.21
N GLU A 5 14.32 0.07 -8.95
CA GLU A 5 15.43 -0.74 -9.44
C GLU A 5 15.63 -1.97 -8.54
N ASP A 6 15.46 -1.79 -7.24
CA ASP A 6 15.71 -2.85 -6.26
C ASP A 6 14.51 -3.82 -6.12
N TYR A 7 13.28 -3.35 -6.38
CA TYR A 7 12.05 -4.13 -6.14
C TYR A 7 11.11 -4.22 -7.34
N GLY A 8 11.46 -3.63 -8.49
CA GLY A 8 10.60 -3.67 -9.69
C GLY A 8 9.29 -2.89 -9.56
N ILE A 9 9.20 -1.95 -8.62
CA ILE A 9 7.97 -1.19 -8.36
C ILE A 9 7.66 -0.20 -9.49
N GLU A 10 6.38 -0.07 -9.83
CA GLU A 10 5.88 0.90 -10.81
C GLU A 10 6.22 2.35 -10.43
N LYS A 11 6.40 3.21 -11.43
CA LYS A 11 6.98 4.55 -11.23
C LYS A 11 6.13 5.45 -10.32
N ASP A 12 4.81 5.40 -10.47
CA ASP A 12 3.85 6.18 -9.69
C ASP A 12 3.78 5.67 -8.24
N VAL A 13 3.75 4.34 -8.03
CA VAL A 13 3.79 3.70 -6.72
C VAL A 13 5.09 4.01 -5.99
N ALA A 14 6.24 3.89 -6.65
CA ALA A 14 7.54 4.21 -6.05
C ALA A 14 7.63 5.70 -5.64
N ARG A 15 7.01 6.60 -6.42
CA ARG A 15 6.93 8.02 -6.07
C ARG A 15 6.02 8.23 -4.86
N HIS A 16 4.85 7.61 -4.83
CA HIS A 16 3.90 7.65 -3.72
C HIS A 16 4.55 7.17 -2.41
N LEU A 17 5.13 5.97 -2.42
CA LEU A 17 5.80 5.40 -1.26
C LEU A 17 6.95 6.28 -0.75
N ARG A 18 7.78 6.79 -1.66
CA ARG A 18 8.88 7.68 -1.26
C ARG A 18 8.39 9.00 -0.68
N TYR A 19 7.29 9.55 -1.21
CA TYR A 19 6.73 10.81 -0.74
C TYR A 19 6.08 10.67 0.64
N ASN A 20 5.37 9.57 0.89
CA ASN A 20 4.62 9.37 2.15
C ASN A 20 5.43 8.67 3.25
N TYR A 21 6.31 7.74 2.90
CA TYR A 21 7.01 6.86 3.85
C TYR A 21 8.53 7.07 3.90
N GLY A 22 9.12 7.79 2.95
CA GLY A 22 10.56 8.05 2.96
C GLY A 22 11.39 6.77 3.06
N THR A 23 12.18 6.62 4.14
CA THR A 23 13.00 5.43 4.41
C THR A 23 12.19 4.18 4.76
N ILE A 24 10.97 4.34 5.28
CA ILE A 24 10.05 3.24 5.64
C ILE A 24 9.48 2.55 4.39
N ALA A 25 9.55 3.21 3.22
CA ALA A 25 9.08 2.65 1.96
C ALA A 25 9.71 1.28 1.62
N LEU A 26 10.96 1.05 2.06
CA LEU A 26 11.64 -0.23 1.89
C LEU A 26 10.96 -1.34 2.70
N GLN A 27 10.56 -1.05 3.93
CA GLN A 27 9.88 -2.01 4.80
C GLN A 27 8.51 -2.41 4.23
N VAL A 28 7.81 -1.47 3.59
CA VAL A 28 6.55 -1.77 2.88
C VAL A 28 6.80 -2.70 1.71
N ALA A 29 7.88 -2.47 0.94
CA ALA A 29 8.24 -3.32 -0.17
C ALA A 29 8.67 -4.73 0.27
N GLU A 30 9.50 -4.82 1.31
CA GLU A 30 9.95 -6.08 1.92
C GLU A 30 8.77 -6.88 2.50
N LEU A 31 7.83 -6.20 3.17
CA LEU A 31 6.61 -6.82 3.67
C LEU A 31 5.78 -7.46 2.55
N ALA A 32 5.64 -6.76 1.43
CA ALA A 32 4.90 -7.28 0.28
C ALA A 32 5.58 -8.52 -0.32
N LEU A 33 6.91 -8.53 -0.40
CA LEU A 33 7.69 -9.66 -0.89
C LEU A 33 7.75 -10.84 0.09
N ALA A 34 7.59 -10.60 1.39
CA ALA A 34 7.52 -11.65 2.41
C ALA A 34 6.18 -12.41 2.37
N GLU A 35 5.11 -11.77 1.89
CA GLU A 35 3.77 -12.36 1.77
C GLU A 35 3.20 -12.15 0.34
N PRO A 36 3.85 -12.73 -0.69
CA PRO A 36 3.55 -12.42 -2.10
C PRO A 36 2.14 -12.84 -2.51
N GLU A 37 1.63 -13.94 -1.96
CA GLU A 37 0.25 -14.43 -2.17
C GLU A 37 -0.80 -13.35 -1.81
N ARG A 38 -0.49 -12.53 -0.81
CA ARG A 38 -1.37 -11.51 -0.24
C ARG A 38 -1.20 -10.15 -0.91
N PHE A 39 0.04 -9.78 -1.24
CA PHE A 39 0.39 -8.42 -1.63
C PHE A 39 0.91 -8.28 -3.06
N LEU A 40 1.06 -9.36 -3.82
CA LEU A 40 1.35 -9.32 -5.25
C LEU A 40 0.14 -9.84 -6.05
N ALA A 41 0.00 -9.37 -7.27
CA ALA A 41 -0.85 -9.95 -8.29
C ALA A 41 -0.19 -11.20 -8.90
N ALA A 42 -0.93 -11.96 -9.70
CA ALA A 42 -0.46 -13.23 -10.27
C ALA A 42 0.74 -13.06 -11.22
N ASP A 43 0.97 -11.86 -11.74
CA ASP A 43 2.11 -11.46 -12.57
C ASP A 43 3.31 -10.94 -11.76
N GLY A 44 3.24 -10.97 -10.43
CA GLY A 44 4.28 -10.48 -9.53
C GLY A 44 4.27 -8.97 -9.29
N VAL A 45 3.28 -8.24 -9.82
CA VAL A 45 3.14 -6.79 -9.60
C VAL A 45 2.55 -6.51 -8.22
N PHE A 46 2.99 -5.44 -7.57
CA PHE A 46 2.47 -5.05 -6.25
C PHE A 46 0.97 -4.75 -6.31
N ARG A 47 0.20 -5.41 -5.43
CA ARG A 47 -1.25 -5.27 -5.35
C ARG A 47 -1.62 -3.90 -4.79
N ARG A 48 -2.20 -3.07 -5.65
CA ARG A 48 -2.78 -1.78 -5.28
C ARG A 48 -4.06 -1.96 -4.46
N LEU A 49 -4.35 -1.01 -3.58
CA LEU A 49 -5.65 -0.93 -2.87
C LEU A 49 -6.80 -0.65 -3.83
N HIS A 50 -6.52 0.14 -4.86
CA HIS A 50 -7.45 0.41 -5.94
C HIS A 50 -6.67 0.47 -7.26
N PRO A 51 -7.14 -0.19 -8.34
CA PRO A 51 -6.37 -0.28 -9.59
C PRO A 51 -5.95 1.08 -10.18
N LEU A 52 -6.74 2.13 -9.95
CA LEU A 52 -6.48 3.48 -10.46
C LEU A 52 -5.62 4.35 -9.55
N HIS A 53 -5.20 3.86 -8.38
CA HIS A 53 -4.45 4.66 -7.42
C HIS A 53 -3.14 4.00 -7.01
N ALA A 54 -2.18 4.83 -6.62
CA ALA A 54 -0.84 4.40 -6.21
C ALA A 54 -0.74 3.65 -4.86
N PRO A 55 -1.67 3.82 -3.87
CA PRO A 55 -1.57 3.11 -2.61
C PRO A 55 -1.65 1.58 -2.76
N LEU A 56 -0.83 0.87 -2.00
CA LEU A 56 -0.70 -0.59 -1.99
C LEU A 56 -1.43 -1.24 -0.82
N ALA A 57 -1.86 -2.49 -1.01
CA ALA A 57 -2.41 -3.32 0.07
C ALA A 57 -1.39 -3.56 1.19
N ALA A 58 -0.10 -3.62 0.86
CA ALA A 58 0.98 -3.75 1.84
C ALA A 58 1.11 -2.53 2.77
N GLU A 59 0.71 -1.33 2.33
CA GLU A 59 0.70 -0.13 3.19
C GLU A 59 -0.30 -0.29 4.35
N VAL A 60 -1.44 -0.94 4.10
CA VAL A 60 -2.44 -1.25 5.13
C VAL A 60 -1.87 -2.18 6.19
N ALA A 61 -1.27 -3.28 5.76
CA ALA A 61 -0.67 -4.24 6.68
C ALA A 61 0.51 -3.63 7.45
N HIS A 62 1.32 -2.80 6.80
CA HIS A 62 2.39 -2.07 7.46
C HIS A 62 1.84 -1.12 8.52
N ALA A 63 0.81 -0.32 8.20
CA ALA A 63 0.16 0.60 9.13
C ALA A 63 -0.48 -0.11 10.34
N CYS A 64 -1.14 -1.25 10.12
CA CYS A 64 -1.70 -2.04 11.22
C CYS A 64 -0.62 -2.64 12.13
N ARG A 65 0.48 -3.14 11.55
CA ARG A 65 1.52 -3.86 12.30
C ARG A 65 2.54 -2.96 12.99
N HIS A 66 2.92 -1.85 12.36
CA HIS A 66 4.01 -1.00 12.83
C HIS A 66 3.52 0.35 13.37
N GLU A 67 2.29 0.74 13.05
CA GLU A 67 1.77 2.08 13.36
C GLU A 67 0.51 2.03 14.23
N TYR A 68 0.15 0.86 14.76
CA TYR A 68 -1.01 0.60 15.62
C TYR A 68 -2.35 1.09 15.04
N ALA A 69 -2.51 1.08 13.71
CA ALA A 69 -3.81 1.42 13.10
C ALA A 69 -4.87 0.39 13.50
N GLN A 70 -5.86 0.80 14.31
CA GLN A 70 -6.89 -0.09 14.85
C GLN A 70 -8.20 -0.06 14.04
N THR A 71 -8.36 0.90 13.13
CA THR A 71 -9.57 1.03 12.31
C THR A 71 -9.25 1.24 10.82
N ALA A 72 -10.16 0.79 9.94
CA ALA A 72 -10.06 1.04 8.50
C ALA A 72 -10.01 2.55 8.17
N VAL A 73 -10.59 3.38 9.05
CA VAL A 73 -10.54 4.84 8.97
C VAL A 73 -9.11 5.36 9.22
N ASP A 74 -8.35 4.81 10.16
CA ASP A 74 -6.96 5.24 10.40
C ASP A 74 -6.07 5.01 9.17
N VAL A 75 -6.29 3.91 8.44
CA VAL A 75 -5.51 3.55 7.25
C VAL A 75 -5.94 4.38 6.03
N LEU A 76 -7.24 4.56 5.82
CA LEU A 76 -7.79 5.24 4.64
C LEU A 76 -7.80 6.78 4.76
N ALA A 77 -7.92 7.33 5.98
CA ALA A 77 -7.98 8.76 6.24
C ALA A 77 -6.62 9.39 6.57
N HIS A 78 -5.77 8.71 7.34
CA HIS A 78 -4.55 9.34 7.87
C HIS A 78 -3.25 8.91 7.16
N ARG A 79 -3.25 7.80 6.41
CA ARG A 79 -1.99 7.25 5.84
C ARG A 79 -1.96 7.21 4.31
N THR A 80 -3.08 6.89 3.64
CA THR A 80 -3.13 6.83 2.17
C THR A 80 -3.72 8.08 1.50
N ARG A 81 -4.43 8.92 2.26
CA ARG A 81 -5.26 10.03 1.74
C ARG A 81 -6.27 9.61 0.67
N LEU A 82 -6.55 8.32 0.51
CA LEU A 82 -7.44 7.80 -0.53
C LEU A 82 -8.86 8.36 -0.34
N SER A 83 -9.31 8.47 0.92
CA SER A 83 -10.60 9.10 1.27
C SER A 83 -10.70 10.60 0.94
N PHE A 84 -9.57 11.31 0.82
CA PHE A 84 -9.53 12.70 0.36
C PHE A 84 -9.44 12.84 -1.17
N LEU A 85 -8.97 11.80 -1.86
CA LEU A 85 -8.81 11.77 -3.32
C LEU A 85 -10.05 11.21 -4.02
N ASP A 86 -10.65 10.15 -3.50
CA ASP A 86 -11.84 9.50 -4.06
C ASP A 86 -12.58 8.70 -2.98
N VAL A 87 -13.76 9.20 -2.59
CA VAL A 87 -14.62 8.59 -1.58
C VAL A 87 -15.18 7.23 -2.04
N SER A 88 -15.38 7.03 -3.34
CA SER A 88 -15.89 5.76 -3.89
C SER A 88 -14.81 4.69 -3.84
N ALA A 89 -13.58 5.03 -4.26
CA ALA A 89 -12.44 4.11 -4.17
C ALA A 89 -12.11 3.72 -2.72
N ALA A 90 -12.29 4.65 -1.77
CA ALA A 90 -12.13 4.36 -0.34
C ALA A 90 -13.19 3.37 0.20
N ALA A 91 -14.41 3.38 -0.35
CA ALA A 91 -15.47 2.45 0.03
C ALA A 91 -15.26 1.03 -0.53
N GLU A 92 -14.56 0.89 -1.67
CA GLU A 92 -14.26 -0.40 -2.30
C GLU A 92 -13.01 -1.09 -1.71
N ALA A 93 -12.09 -0.31 -1.12
CA ALA A 93 -10.84 -0.79 -0.54
C ALA A 93 -10.91 -1.77 0.67
N PRO A 94 -11.95 -1.78 1.56
CA PRO A 94 -11.91 -2.61 2.76
C PRO A 94 -12.37 -4.08 2.56
N GLY A 95 -12.85 -4.46 1.37
CA GLY A 95 -13.56 -5.73 1.17
C GLY A 95 -12.75 -7.02 1.46
N PRO A 96 -11.52 -7.22 0.95
CA PRO A 96 -10.86 -8.52 1.04
C PRO A 96 -9.66 -8.63 1.99
N LEU A 97 -9.18 -7.53 2.61
CA LEU A 97 -7.88 -7.52 3.32
C LEU A 97 -7.98 -7.67 4.85
N LEU A 98 -9.18 -7.60 5.40
CA LEU A 98 -9.49 -7.65 6.85
C LEU A 98 -10.06 -9.00 7.32
N GLY A 99 -10.14 -10.00 6.43
CA GLY A 99 -10.55 -11.38 6.74
C GLY A 99 -9.37 -12.26 7.14
#